data_AF-A0A534CU62-F1
#
_entry.id   AF-A0A534CU62-F1
#
_cell.length_a   1.000
_cell.length_b   1.000
_cell.length_c   1.000
_cell.angle_alpha   90.00
_cell.angle_beta   90.00
_cell.angle_gamma   90.00
#
_symmetry.space_group_name_H-M   'P 1'
#
loop_
_entity.id
_entity.type
_entity.pdbx_description
1 polymer ?
#
loop_
_entity_poly.entity_id
_entity_poly.type
_entity_poly.pdbx_seq_one_letter_code
_entity_poly.pdbx_strand_id
1 'polypeptide(L)'
;MIATPRIALTSGEPAGIGPELCLALALEELPCELVCLADESLLAERARQLQLPVALRPYVQASGAAAVSHKAGTLPVEHRPLAR
;
A
#
# COMPACT_ATOMS: atom_id res chain seq x y z
N MET A 1 -7.69 -11.74 -22.98
CA MET A 1 -7.89 -11.18 -21.63
C MET A 1 -6.56 -10.59 -21.18
N ILE A 2 -6.53 -9.33 -20.78
CA ILE A 2 -5.32 -8.70 -20.24
C ILE A 2 -5.32 -9.01 -18.74
N ALA A 3 -4.27 -9.65 -18.25
CA ALA A 3 -4.14 -9.95 -16.83
C ALA A 3 -3.95 -8.65 -16.03
N THR A 4 -4.57 -8.56 -14.84
CA THR A 4 -4.36 -7.42 -13.92
C THR A 4 -2.86 -7.34 -13.57
N PRO A 5 -2.17 -6.23 -13.82
CA PRO A 5 -0.78 -6.09 -13.41
C PRO A 5 -0.70 -5.96 -11.88
N ARG A 6 0.34 -6.54 -11.30
CA ARG A 6 0.69 -6.37 -9.89
C ARG A 6 1.86 -5.39 -9.79
N ILE A 7 1.67 -4.32 -9.02
CA ILE A 7 2.61 -3.21 -8.94
C ILE A 7 3.08 -3.08 -7.50
N ALA A 8 4.40 -3.13 -7.32
CA ALA A 8 5.04 -2.76 -6.07
C ALA A 8 5.16 -1.23 -5.98
N LEU A 9 4.63 -0.65 -4.92
CA LEU A 9 4.72 0.77 -4.58
C LEU A 9 5.67 0.92 -3.39
N THR A 10 6.74 1.69 -3.52
CA THR A 10 7.66 1.94 -2.41
C THR A 10 7.33 3.29 -1.76
N SER A 11 7.31 3.34 -0.43
CA SER A 11 7.06 4.59 0.30
C SER A 11 8.23 5.57 0.29
N GLY A 12 9.40 5.15 -0.19
CA GLY A 12 10.61 5.97 -0.24
C GLY A 12 11.17 6.28 1.16
N GLU A 13 11.69 7.50 1.31
CA GLU A 13 12.29 7.99 2.56
C GLU A 13 11.23 8.19 3.66
N PRO A 14 11.37 7.54 4.84
CA PRO A 14 10.42 7.64 5.96
C PRO A 14 10.14 9.05 6.48
N ALA A 15 11.14 9.93 6.43
CA ALA A 15 11.01 11.33 6.85
C ALA A 15 10.39 12.24 5.78
N GLY A 16 10.32 11.77 4.53
CA GLY A 16 9.68 12.49 3.43
C GLY A 16 8.16 12.32 3.42
N ILE A 17 7.53 12.79 2.34
CA ILE A 17 6.07 12.72 2.15
C ILE A 17 5.60 11.44 1.43
N GLY A 18 6.52 10.55 1.08
CA GLY A 18 6.22 9.33 0.32
C GLY A 18 5.18 8.42 0.99
N PRO A 19 5.24 8.17 2.32
CA PRO A 19 4.20 7.43 3.03
C PRO A 19 2.81 8.07 2.89
N GLU A 20 2.72 9.38 3.02
CA GLU A 20 1.49 10.16 2.90
C GLU A 20 0.92 10.09 1.47
N LEU A 21 1.78 10.18 0.45
CA LEU A 21 1.37 10.00 -0.95
C LEU A 21 0.89 8.58 -1.25
N CYS A 22 1.53 7.56 -0.66
CA CYS A 22 1.06 6.17 -0.79
C CYS A 22 -0.34 5.99 -0.18
N LEU A 23 -0.59 6.60 0.97
CA LEU A 23 -1.91 6.58 1.63
C LEU A 23 -2.97 7.36 0.83
N ALA A 24 -2.60 8.52 0.27
CA ALA A 24 -3.49 9.28 -0.59
C ALA A 24 -3.88 8.49 -1.84
N LEU A 25 -2.91 7.85 -2.50
CA LEU A 25 -3.14 7.00 -3.67
C LEU A 25 -4.03 5.79 -3.34
N ALA A 26 -3.94 5.26 -2.12
CA ALA A 26 -4.78 4.15 -1.66
C ALA A 26 -6.29 4.47 -1.64
N LEU A 27 -6.66 5.77 -1.69
CA LEU A 27 -8.06 6.21 -1.76
C LEU A 27 -8.64 6.20 -3.18
N GLU A 28 -7.84 5.91 -4.20
CA GLU A 28 -8.31 5.79 -5.59
C GLU A 28 -8.66 4.34 -5.94
N GLU A 29 -9.53 4.13 -6.93
CA GLU A 29 -9.67 2.82 -7.59
C GLU A 29 -8.63 2.72 -8.71
N LEU A 30 -7.83 1.66 -8.74
CA LEU A 30 -6.77 1.50 -9.74
C LEU A 30 -6.92 0.17 -10.51
N PRO A 31 -6.67 0.16 -11.83
CA PRO A 31 -6.76 -1.04 -12.67
C PRO A 31 -5.52 -1.96 -12.52
N CYS A 32 -4.96 -2.05 -11.32
CA CYS A 32 -3.82 -2.88 -10.97
C CYS A 32 -3.98 -3.40 -9.54
N GLU A 33 -3.27 -4.46 -9.18
CA GLU A 33 -3.07 -4.81 -7.78
C GLU A 33 -1.92 -3.99 -7.23
N LEU A 34 -2.22 -3.13 -6.24
CA LEU A 34 -1.24 -2.26 -5.61
C LEU A 34 -0.75 -2.91 -4.30
N VAL A 35 0.57 -3.07 -4.16
CA VAL A 35 1.19 -3.59 -2.94
C VAL A 35 2.22 -2.59 -2.45
N CYS A 36 2.02 -2.03 -1.26
CA CYS A 36 2.96 -1.08 -0.66
C CYS A 36 4.08 -1.83 0.06
N LEU A 37 5.33 -1.57 -0.32
CA LEU A 37 6.53 -2.04 0.37
C LEU A 37 6.98 -0.94 1.33
N ALA A 38 6.62 -1.07 2.61
CA ALA A 38 6.85 -0.03 3.61
C ALA A 38 6.79 -0.58 5.04
N ASP A 39 7.21 0.23 6.01
CA ASP A 39 6.93 -0.04 7.41
C ASP A 39 5.44 0.23 7.70
N GLU A 40 4.75 -0.78 8.24
CA GLU A 40 3.31 -0.72 8.47
C GLU A 40 2.97 0.25 9.61
N SER A 41 3.84 0.32 10.62
CA SER A 41 3.65 1.21 11.77
C SER A 41 3.79 2.66 11.35
N LEU A 42 4.76 2.96 10.47
CA LEU A 42 4.90 4.29 9.87
C LEU A 42 3.64 4.68 9.10
N LEU A 43 3.14 3.81 8.22
CA LEU A 43 1.92 4.08 7.44
C LEU A 43 0.70 4.27 8.36
N ALA A 44 0.54 3.44 9.38
CA ALA A 44 -0.57 3.54 10.34
C ALA A 44 -0.51 4.86 11.11
N GLU A 45 0.69 5.28 11.52
CA GLU A 45 0.89 6.56 12.17
C GLU A 45 0.52 7.73 11.25
N ARG A 46 0.99 7.74 9.99
CA ARG A 46 0.69 8.82 9.04
C ARG A 46 -0.78 8.87 8.67
N ALA A 47 -1.44 7.73 8.47
CA ALA A 47 -2.87 7.66 8.21
C ALA A 47 -3.68 8.29 9.35
N ARG A 48 -3.31 8.00 10.61
CA ARG A 48 -3.94 8.60 11.79
C ARG A 48 -3.69 10.10 11.90
N GLN A 49 -2.45 10.55 11.68
CA GLN A 49 -2.09 11.98 11.74
C GLN A 49 -2.88 12.80 10.71
N LEU A 50 -3.05 12.25 9.50
CA LEU A 50 -3.76 12.91 8.39
C LEU A 50 -5.27 12.64 8.36
N GLN A 51 -5.80 11.82 9.27
CA GLN A 51 -7.21 11.40 9.29
C GLN A 51 -7.66 10.72 7.97
N LEU A 52 -6.76 10.00 7.31
CA LEU A 52 -7.08 9.29 6.08
C LEU A 52 -7.78 7.96 6.39
N PRO A 53 -8.95 7.68 5.77
CA PRO A 53 -9.72 6.46 6.03
C PRO A 53 -9.14 5.27 5.24
N VAL A 54 -7.85 4.96 5.45
CA VAL A 54 -7.16 3.86 4.77
C VAL A 54 -7.01 2.68 5.71
N ALA A 55 -7.56 1.55 5.29
CA ALA A 55 -7.44 0.29 5.99
C ALA A 55 -6.18 -0.45 5.50
N LEU A 56 -5.13 -0.48 6.33
CA LEU A 56 -3.95 -1.30 6.05
C LEU A 56 -4.32 -2.78 6.15
N ARG A 57 -3.78 -3.59 5.24
CA ARG A 57 -3.99 -5.03 5.17
C ARG A 57 -2.64 -5.70 4.96
N PRO A 58 -2.31 -6.79 5.68
CA PRO A 58 -1.11 -7.55 5.38
C PRO A 58 -1.21 -8.11 3.96
N TYR A 59 -0.19 -7.88 3.14
CA TYR A 59 -0.08 -8.54 1.85
C TYR A 59 0.29 -10.01 2.06
N VAL A 60 -0.50 -10.92 1.48
CA VAL A 60 -0.25 -12.36 1.50
C VAL A 60 -0.21 -12.84 0.07
N GLN A 61 0.99 -13.11 -0.46
CA GLN A 61 1.11 -13.71 -1.78
C GLN A 61 0.81 -15.21 -1.70
N ALA A 62 -0.43 -15.59 -1.94
CA ALA A 62 -0.77 -16.99 -2.17
C ALA A 62 -0.21 -17.45 -3.52
N SER A 63 0.52 -18.57 -3.52
CA SER A 63 1.09 -19.13 -4.75
C SER A 63 -0.01 -19.43 -5.77
N GLY A 64 0.08 -18.85 -6.96
CA GLY A 64 -0.91 -19.01 -8.03
C GLY A 64 -2.16 -18.12 -7.91
N ALA A 65 -2.26 -17.23 -6.93
CA ALA A 65 -3.38 -16.29 -6.84
C ALA A 65 -3.34 -15.23 -7.96
N ALA A 66 -4.46 -15.05 -8.63
CA ALA A 66 -4.65 -14.00 -9.63
C ALA A 66 -4.59 -12.62 -8.96
N ALA A 67 -3.98 -11.66 -9.67
CA ALA A 67 -3.93 -10.27 -9.20
C ALA A 67 -5.32 -9.64 -9.23
N VAL A 68 -5.66 -8.92 -8.15
CA VAL A 68 -6.97 -8.27 -7.98
C VAL A 68 -6.82 -6.77 -8.08
N SER A 69 -7.72 -6.10 -8.81
CA SER A 69 -7.70 -4.64 -8.91
C SER A 69 -7.85 -4.00 -7.53
N HIS A 70 -7.05 -2.97 -7.31
CA HIS A 70 -6.99 -2.21 -6.08
C HIS A 70 -8.34 -1.57 -5.75
N LYS A 71 -8.68 -1.58 -4.46
CA LYS A 71 -9.92 -1.04 -3.92
C LYS A 71 -9.63 0.21 -3.10
N ALA A 72 -10.36 1.28 -3.40
CA ALA A 72 -10.25 2.55 -2.67
C ALA A 72 -10.45 2.35 -1.17
N GLY A 73 -9.63 3.01 -0.36
CA GLY A 73 -9.69 2.94 1.10
C GLY A 73 -9.02 1.71 1.71
N THR A 74 -8.34 0.89 0.90
CA THR A 74 -7.52 -0.24 1.38
C THR A 74 -6.10 -0.10 0.90
N LEU A 75 -5.12 -0.57 1.67
CA LEU A 75 -3.73 -0.65 1.20
C LEU A 75 -3.12 -1.97 1.64
N PRO A 76 -2.90 -2.92 0.73
CA PRO A 76 -2.06 -4.09 0.99
C PRO A 76 -0.62 -3.65 1.27
N VAL A 77 -0.05 -4.09 2.39
CA VAL A 77 1.30 -3.76 2.84
C VAL A 77 2.12 -5.03 2.98
N GLU A 78 3.19 -5.11 2.21
CA GLU A 78 4.31 -6.02 2.50
C GLU A 78 5.21 -5.30 3.50
N HIS A 79 5.18 -5.75 4.76
CA HIS A 79 5.92 -5.09 5.83
C HIS A 79 7.44 -5.14 5.59
N ARG A 80 8.06 -3.96 5.53
CA ARG A 80 9.50 -3.76 5.45
C ARG A 80 9.92 -2.82 6.60
N PRO A 81 10.55 -3.35 7.67
CA PRO A 81 10.87 -2.53 8.83
C PRO A 81 11.87 -1.43 8.48
N LEU A 82 11.73 -0.27 9.13
CA LEU A 82 12.73 0.81 9.00
C LEU A 82 14.11 0.33 9.47
N ALA A 83 15.17 0.81 8.80
CA ALA A 83 16.53 0.57 9.23
C ALA A 83 16.75 1.22 10.62
N ARG A 84 17.41 0.48 11.52
CA ARG A 84 17.79 0.95 12.85
C ARG A 84 19.04 1.82 12.80
#